data_AF-R2SZX8-F1
#
_entry.id   AF-R2SZX8-F1
#
_cell.length_a   1.000
_cell.length_b   1.000
_cell.length_c   1.000
_cell.angle_alpha   90.00
_cell.angle_beta   90.00
_cell.angle_gamma   90.00
#
_symmetry.space_group_name_H-M   'P 1'
#
loop_
_entity.id
_entity.type
_entity.pdbx_description
1 polymer ?
#
loop_
_entity_poly.entity_id
_entity_poly.type
_entity_poly.pdbx_seq_one_letter_code
_entity_poly.pdbx_strand_id
1 'polypeptide(L)'
;MIGLTMLFSIVLALLFIHEMDAIRNKEWQMFIGLKDLSDEAAYRLFLLLHLPLYVIVLFLVIHGSGKMGFYLVDMFLIVHTIIHYLFRKHPKNQLTKRLSRVIINSAGCLALMHLILFSLG
;
A
#
# COMPACT_ATOMS: atom_id res chain seq x y z
N MET A 1 18.58 15.17 -1.52
CA MET A 1 18.77 13.70 -1.46
C MET A 1 18.31 13.12 -0.13
N ILE A 2 18.97 13.36 1.01
CA ILE A 2 18.61 12.76 2.32
C ILE A 2 17.13 12.95 2.70
N GLY A 3 16.61 14.18 2.58
CA GLY A 3 15.21 14.47 2.91
C GLY A 3 14.19 13.73 2.04
N LEU A 4 14.49 13.54 0.74
CA LEU A 4 13.62 12.78 -0.18
C LEU A 4 13.62 11.30 0.17
N THR A 5 14.80 10.73 0.46
CA THR A 5 14.91 9.34 0.91
C THR A 5 14.18 9.11 2.23
N MET A 6 14.27 10.04 3.19
CA MET A 6 13.52 9.95 4.45
C MET A 6 12.01 10.02 4.23
N LEU A 7 11.54 10.93 3.36
CA LEU A 7 10.14 11.01 2.97
C LEU A 7 9.67 9.69 2.33
N PHE A 8 10.45 9.13 1.41
CA PHE A 8 10.15 7.84 0.80
C PHE A 8 10.13 6.70 1.82
N SER A 9 11.04 6.69 2.79
CA SER A 9 11.02 5.69 3.87
C SER A 9 9.73 5.76 4.69
N ILE A 10 9.18 6.96 4.93
CA ILE A 10 7.87 7.14 5.58
C ILE A 10 6.75 6.60 4.69
N VAL A 11 6.79 6.88 3.38
CA VAL A 11 5.83 6.37 2.40
C VAL A 11 5.81 4.83 2.41
N LEU A 12 6.99 4.21 2.36
CA LEU A 12 7.13 2.75 2.43
C LEU A 12 6.69 2.17 3.78
N ALA A 13 7.01 2.83 4.89
CA ALA A 13 6.55 2.41 6.22
C ALA A 13 5.02 2.47 6.35
N LEU A 14 4.38 3.49 5.75
CA LEU A 14 2.92 3.61 5.73
C LEU A 14 2.26 2.48 4.93
N LEU A 15 2.88 2.00 3.84
CA LEU A 15 2.42 0.78 3.15
C LEU A 15 2.42 -0.40 4.12
N PHE A 16 3.53 -0.67 4.81
CA PHE A 16 3.61 -1.82 5.72
C PHE A 16 2.61 -1.72 6.89
N ILE A 17 2.46 -0.53 7.48
CA ILE A 17 1.47 -0.30 8.54
C ILE A 17 0.05 -0.48 8.00
N HIS A 18 -0.22 -0.04 6.78
CA HIS A 18 -1.51 -0.25 6.13
C HIS A 18 -1.81 -1.74 5.96
N GLU A 19 -0.86 -2.54 5.50
CA GLU A 19 -1.06 -3.99 5.33
C GLU A 19 -1.30 -4.72 6.66
N MET A 20 -0.62 -4.30 7.74
CA MET A 20 -0.91 -4.82 9.08
C MET A 20 -2.36 -4.52 9.51
N ASP A 21 -2.85 -3.32 9.20
CA ASP A 21 -4.24 -2.93 9.46
C ASP A 21 -5.22 -3.65 8.52
N ALA A 22 -4.85 -3.90 7.26
CA ALA A 22 -5.63 -4.67 6.29
C ALA A 22 -5.85 -6.12 6.78
N ILE A 23 -4.80 -6.77 7.28
CA ILE A 23 -4.90 -8.11 7.88
C ILE A 23 -5.84 -8.09 9.07
N ARG A 24 -5.66 -7.13 9.99
CA ARG A 24 -6.51 -7.00 11.19
C ARG A 24 -7.99 -6.82 10.84
N ASN A 25 -8.29 -6.07 9.79
CA ASN A 25 -9.65 -5.75 9.37
C ASN A 25 -10.17 -6.69 8.25
N LYS A 26 -9.49 -7.82 7.99
CA LYS A 26 -9.94 -8.84 7.03
C LYS A 26 -10.21 -8.30 5.63
N GLU A 27 -9.30 -7.50 5.11
CA GLU A 27 -9.47 -6.84 3.81
C GLU A 27 -9.73 -7.81 2.64
N TRP A 28 -9.26 -9.07 2.74
CA TRP A 28 -9.58 -10.13 1.79
C TRP A 28 -11.08 -10.32 1.52
N GLN A 29 -11.96 -9.90 2.44
CA GLN A 29 -13.41 -9.91 2.23
C GLN A 29 -13.90 -8.95 1.12
N MET A 30 -13.06 -8.02 0.67
CA MET A 30 -13.34 -7.12 -0.45
C MET A 30 -12.85 -7.65 -1.80
N PHE A 31 -11.88 -8.57 -1.80
CA PHE A 31 -11.27 -9.08 -3.02
C PHE A 31 -12.13 -10.15 -3.69
N ILE A 32 -12.33 -10.00 -5.00
CA ILE A 32 -12.99 -11.02 -5.83
C ILE A 32 -12.13 -12.30 -5.80
N GLY A 33 -12.76 -13.46 -5.56
CA GLY A 33 -12.08 -14.75 -5.40
C GLY A 33 -11.68 -15.08 -3.96
N LEU A 34 -11.08 -14.12 -3.22
CA LEU A 34 -10.71 -14.31 -1.81
C LEU A 34 -11.94 -14.32 -0.88
N LYS A 35 -12.95 -13.49 -1.18
CA LYS A 35 -14.19 -13.39 -0.38
C LYS A 35 -15.02 -14.68 -0.35
N ASP A 36 -14.81 -15.58 -1.31
CA ASP A 36 -15.59 -16.81 -1.49
C ASP A 36 -14.93 -18.02 -0.81
N LEU A 37 -13.71 -17.86 -0.28
CA LEU A 37 -12.99 -18.87 0.50
C LEU A 37 -13.44 -18.87 1.97
N SER A 38 -13.10 -19.94 2.71
CA SER A 38 -13.20 -19.91 4.17
C SER A 38 -12.27 -18.83 4.74
N ASP A 39 -12.65 -18.22 5.86
CA ASP A 39 -11.91 -17.08 6.42
C ASP A 39 -10.42 -17.41 6.66
N GLU A 40 -10.12 -18.61 7.14
CA GLU A 40 -8.77 -19.11 7.35
C GLU A 40 -7.99 -19.30 6.03
N ALA A 41 -8.64 -19.84 4.98
CA ALA A 41 -8.00 -20.00 3.68
C ALA A 41 -7.75 -18.64 3.01
N ALA A 42 -8.72 -17.72 3.10
CA ALA A 42 -8.59 -16.36 2.59
C ALA A 42 -7.47 -15.60 3.29
N TYR A 43 -7.38 -15.69 4.63
CA TYR A 43 -6.30 -15.12 5.43
C TYR A 43 -4.93 -15.65 4.99
N ARG A 44 -4.76 -16.97 4.87
CA ARG A 44 -3.49 -17.59 4.45
C ARG A 44 -3.09 -17.14 3.05
N LEU A 45 -4.02 -17.18 2.10
CA LEU A 45 -3.75 -16.77 0.74
C LEU A 45 -3.41 -15.28 0.66
N PHE A 46 -4.18 -14.43 1.35
CA PHE A 46 -3.89 -13.00 1.46
C PHE A 46 -2.48 -12.78 1.99
N LEU A 47 -2.12 -13.36 3.14
CA LEU A 47 -0.78 -13.25 3.71
C LEU A 47 0.32 -13.72 2.74
N LEU A 48 0.13 -14.87 2.09
CA LEU A 48 1.11 -15.42 1.14
C LEU A 48 1.27 -14.57 -0.12
N LEU A 49 0.22 -13.88 -0.57
CA LEU A 49 0.30 -12.95 -1.71
C LEU A 49 1.04 -11.64 -1.37
N HIS A 50 1.09 -11.26 -0.09
CA HIS A 50 1.85 -10.07 0.33
C HIS A 50 3.36 -10.32 0.33
N LEU A 51 3.81 -11.57 0.53
CA LEU A 51 5.23 -11.89 0.45
C LEU A 51 5.85 -11.54 -0.92
N PRO A 52 5.34 -12.01 -2.08
CA PRO A 52 5.88 -11.62 -3.38
C PRO A 52 5.70 -10.12 -3.64
N LEU A 53 4.61 -9.49 -3.18
CA LEU A 53 4.44 -8.03 -3.27
C LEU A 53 5.59 -7.30 -2.56
N TYR A 54 5.91 -7.68 -1.31
CA TYR A 54 7.00 -7.08 -0.56
C TYR A 54 8.36 -7.35 -1.20
N VAL A 55 8.59 -8.56 -1.71
CA VAL A 55 9.82 -8.87 -2.46
C VAL A 55 9.96 -7.97 -3.67
N ILE A 56 8.89 -7.78 -4.47
CA ILE A 56 8.91 -6.90 -5.64
C ILE A 56 9.17 -5.44 -5.24
N VAL A 57 8.44 -4.92 -4.24
CA VAL A 57 8.61 -3.54 -3.76
C VAL A 57 10.03 -3.32 -3.25
N LEU A 58 10.54 -4.20 -2.38
CA LEU A 58 11.88 -4.07 -1.83
C LEU A 58 12.96 -4.25 -2.91
N PHE A 59 12.77 -5.18 -3.85
CA PHE A 59 13.69 -5.36 -4.97
C PHE A 59 13.76 -4.11 -5.84
N LEU A 60 12.62 -3.51 -6.18
CA LEU A 60 12.56 -2.25 -6.94
C LEU A 60 13.25 -1.11 -6.20
N VAL A 61 13.12 -1.02 -4.88
CA VAL A 61 13.75 0.04 -4.07
C VAL A 61 15.26 -0.15 -3.96
N ILE A 62 15.73 -1.40 -3.75
CA ILE A 62 17.15 -1.69 -3.50
C ILE A 62 17.95 -1.77 -4.80
N HIS A 63 17.37 -2.40 -5.84
CA HIS A 63 18.06 -2.73 -7.09
C HIS A 63 17.49 -2.02 -8.32
N GLY A 64 16.40 -1.25 -8.18
CA GLY A 64 15.84 -0.49 -9.29
C GLY A 64 16.87 0.44 -9.90
N SER A 65 16.99 0.43 -11.23
CA SER A 65 17.92 1.29 -11.94
C SER A 65 17.56 2.77 -11.73
N GLY A 66 18.45 3.50 -11.03
CA GLY A 66 18.32 4.94 -10.82
C GLY A 66 17.04 5.33 -10.07
N LYS A 67 16.21 6.17 -10.70
CA LYS A 67 14.98 6.73 -10.10
C LYS A 67 13.75 5.82 -10.23
N MET A 68 13.82 4.78 -11.08
CA MET A 68 12.64 4.01 -11.49
C MET A 68 11.93 3.30 -10.33
N GLY A 69 12.69 2.72 -9.39
CA GLY A 69 12.13 2.03 -8.24
C GLY A 69 11.24 2.91 -7.38
N PHE A 70 11.70 4.13 -7.09
CA PHE A 70 10.94 5.13 -6.35
C PHE A 70 9.65 5.51 -7.06
N TYR A 71 9.71 5.79 -8.36
CA TYR A 71 8.53 6.13 -9.16
C TYR A 71 7.48 5.02 -9.18
N LEU A 72 7.89 3.77 -9.35
CA LEU A 72 6.96 2.65 -9.38
C LEU A 72 6.26 2.44 -8.04
N VAL A 73 6.97 2.58 -6.93
CA VAL A 73 6.39 2.45 -5.59
C VAL A 73 5.45 3.63 -5.26
N ASP A 74 5.83 4.86 -5.59
CA ASP A 74 4.96 6.02 -5.41
C ASP A 74 3.67 5.88 -6.23
N MET A 75 3.79 5.52 -7.51
CA MET A 75 2.64 5.31 -8.38
C MET A 75 1.74 4.18 -7.88
N PHE A 76 2.32 3.06 -7.42
CA PHE A 76 1.58 1.98 -6.80
C PHE A 76 0.75 2.49 -5.61
N LEU A 77 1.37 3.22 -4.68
CA LEU A 77 0.69 3.73 -3.48
C LEU A 77 -0.41 4.77 -3.80
N ILE A 78 -0.19 5.65 -4.78
CA ILE A 78 -1.20 6.61 -5.24
C ILE A 78 -2.41 5.86 -5.81
N VAL A 79 -2.19 4.92 -6.71
CA VAL A 79 -3.25 4.09 -7.30
C VAL A 79 -3.96 3.28 -6.22
N HIS A 80 -3.21 2.69 -5.28
CA HIS A 80 -3.74 1.93 -4.16
C HIS A 80 -4.69 2.78 -3.30
N THR A 81 -4.26 3.98 -2.87
CA THR A 81 -5.13 4.91 -2.13
C THR A 81 -6.38 5.30 -2.91
N ILE A 82 -6.29 5.48 -4.24
CA ILE A 82 -7.46 5.75 -5.09
C ILE A 82 -8.42 4.56 -5.09
N ILE A 83 -7.92 3.33 -5.21
CA ILE A 83 -8.74 2.12 -5.13
C ILE A 83 -9.48 2.09 -3.78
N HIS A 84 -8.81 2.34 -2.66
CA HIS A 84 -9.49 2.43 -1.36
C HIS A 84 -10.55 3.52 -1.31
N TYR A 85 -10.30 4.67 -1.91
CA TYR A 85 -11.29 5.74 -1.99
C TYR A 85 -12.54 5.30 -2.76
N LEU A 86 -12.37 4.61 -3.90
CA LEU A 86 -13.47 4.09 -4.71
C LEU A 86 -14.26 2.99 -3.99
N PHE A 87 -13.55 2.06 -3.33
CA PHE A 87 -14.14 0.95 -2.59
C PHE A 87 -14.54 1.31 -1.15
N ARG A 88 -14.45 2.58 -0.74
CA ARG A 88 -14.74 2.98 0.64
C ARG A 88 -16.16 2.64 1.11
N LYS A 89 -17.12 2.61 0.18
CA LYS A 89 -18.54 2.29 0.41
C LYS A 89 -18.87 0.81 0.20
N HIS A 90 -17.88 -0.04 -0.09
CA HIS A 90 -18.10 -1.47 -0.29
C HIS A 90 -18.66 -2.10 0.99
N PRO A 91 -19.69 -2.95 0.93
CA PRO A 91 -20.40 -3.47 2.10
C PRO A 91 -19.53 -4.31 3.04
N LYS A 92 -18.42 -4.85 2.53
CA LYS A 92 -17.42 -5.62 3.31
C LYS A 92 -16.18 -4.81 3.68
N ASN A 93 -16.16 -3.50 3.41
CA ASN A 93 -15.03 -2.66 3.80
C ASN A 93 -15.05 -2.43 5.32
N GLN A 94 -14.05 -2.98 6.01
CA GLN A 94 -13.88 -2.78 7.46
C GLN A 94 -12.82 -1.72 7.81
N LEU A 95 -12.11 -1.16 6.83
CA LEU A 95 -11.11 -0.08 6.99
C LEU A 95 -11.78 1.30 7.15
N THR A 96 -12.84 1.38 7.95
CA THR A 96 -13.68 2.58 8.13
C THR A 96 -13.23 3.43 9.32
N LYS A 97 -12.42 2.86 10.22
CA LYS A 97 -11.89 3.56 11.39
C LYS A 97 -11.02 4.74 10.97
N ARG A 98 -10.97 5.76 11.83
CA ARG A 98 -10.19 6.98 11.57
C ARG A 98 -8.71 6.65 11.33
N LEU A 99 -8.14 5.75 12.14
CA LEU A 99 -6.74 5.35 12.02
C LEU A 99 -6.44 4.75 10.64
N SER A 100 -7.22 3.75 10.22
CA SER A 100 -7.11 3.12 8.89
C SER A 100 -7.12 4.14 7.76
N ARG A 101 -8.09 5.07 7.80
CA ARG A 101 -8.21 6.16 6.82
C ARG A 101 -7.03 7.12 6.86
N VAL A 102 -6.51 7.46 8.04
CA VAL A 102 -5.34 8.33 8.16
C VAL A 102 -4.10 7.66 7.58
N ILE A 103 -3.90 6.36 7.83
CA ILE A 103 -2.74 5.61 7.31
C ILE A 103 -2.77 5.62 5.77
N ILE A 104 -3.85 5.13 5.16
CA ILE A 104 -3.91 5.00 3.69
C ILE A 104 -3.93 6.35 2.95
N ASN A 105 -4.59 7.37 3.52
CA ASN A 105 -4.61 8.70 2.91
C ASN A 105 -3.26 9.40 3.05
N SER A 106 -2.57 9.22 4.19
CA SER A 106 -1.21 9.74 4.37
C SER A 106 -0.25 9.06 3.41
N ALA A 107 -0.40 7.75 3.19
CA ALA A 107 0.45 7.00 2.28
C ALA A 107 0.36 7.57 0.85
N GLY A 108 -0.84 7.74 0.31
CA GLY A 108 -1.04 8.31 -1.04
C GLY A 108 -0.63 9.78 -1.15
N CYS A 109 -0.94 10.61 -0.13
CA CYS A 109 -0.58 12.02 -0.13
C CYS A 109 0.94 12.23 -0.10
N LEU A 110 1.64 11.51 0.78
CA LEU A 110 3.09 11.59 0.88
C LEU A 110 3.79 10.95 -0.31
N ALA A 111 3.23 9.89 -0.91
CA ALA A 111 3.73 9.32 -2.17
C ALA A 111 3.63 10.33 -3.31
N LEU A 112 2.49 11.04 -3.45
CA LEU A 112 2.34 12.10 -4.45
C LEU A 112 3.31 13.25 -4.22
N MET A 113 3.47 13.68 -2.97
CA MET A 113 4.43 14.73 -2.61
C MET A 113 5.87 14.28 -2.92
N HIS A 114 6.23 13.05 -2.57
CA HIS A 114 7.54 12.48 -2.87
C HIS A 114 7.77 12.44 -4.39
N LEU A 115 6.83 11.90 -5.16
CA LEU A 115 6.90 11.82 -6.62
C LEU A 115 7.14 13.18 -7.27
N ILE A 116 6.42 14.22 -6.86
CA ILE A 116 6.58 15.58 -7.39
C ILE A 116 7.97 16.12 -7.05
N LEU A 117 8.36 16.10 -5.77
CA LEU A 117 9.63 16.66 -5.34
C LEU A 117 10.84 15.90 -5.92
N PHE A 118 10.73 14.59 -6.05
CA PHE A 118 11.77 13.72 -6.62
C PHE A 118 11.92 13.86 -8.14
N SER A 119 10.87 14.36 -8.82
CA SER A 119 10.89 14.67 -10.25
C SER A 119 11.44 16.06 -10.55
N LEU A 120 11.35 16.99 -9.60
CA LEU A 120 11.84 18.37 -9.75
C LEU A 120 13.33 18.53 -9.44
N GLY A 121 13.91 17.61 -8.65
CA GLY A 121 15.34 17.58 -8.30
C GLY A 121 16.11 16.51 -9.06
#